data_AF-A0A8G0PIE9-F1
#
_entry.id   AF-A0A8G0PIE9-F1
#
_cell.length_a   1.000
_cell.length_b   1.000
_cell.length_c   1.000
_cell.angle_alpha   90.00
_cell.angle_beta   90.00
_cell.angle_gamma   90.00
#
_symmetry.space_group_name_H-M   'P 1'
#
loop_
_entity.id
_entity.type
_entity.pdbx_description
1 polymer ?
#
loop_
_entity_poly.entity_id
_entity_poly.type
_entity_poly.pdbx_seq_one_letter_code
_entity_poly.pdbx_strand_id
1 'polypeptide(L)'
;MAHPTKSSLLSRLFPQEEHLTNQFSSGEDLSSSTLFAHISSPGLFSASKAPFSSSSSREEQLRPNDLFRACFANFSHDAAKTKPHEERAVKGDALEQLREAFAQEGVELYTSVASKLAEAQQEIASQISDFATMSSSMAADMDELYANLSYPLSTTLCHSKNFPRATIEVHLANVKEDLRTAESELQGLEREWQENVQSEQKLRQELFDMEGTLAQSREHSYKDEDDLKKSGFRQEIEQIVAEAAQALDEIDEGYKEGIQALTMKMMQAMRAD
;
A
#
# COMPACT_ATOMS: atom_id res chain seq x y z
N MET A 1 49.14 39.69 -19.05
CA MET A 1 48.62 39.43 -17.69
C MET A 1 47.13 39.20 -17.83
N ALA A 2 46.71 37.94 -17.88
CA ALA A 2 45.33 37.53 -18.13
C ALA A 2 44.65 37.20 -16.80
N HIS A 3 43.50 37.81 -16.53
CA HIS A 3 42.69 37.52 -15.35
C HIS A 3 41.79 36.31 -15.60
N PRO A 4 41.65 35.38 -14.64
CA PRO A 4 40.73 34.27 -14.75
C PRO A 4 39.29 34.75 -14.48
N THR A 5 38.40 34.50 -15.44
CA THR A 5 36.95 34.65 -15.31
C THR A 5 36.43 33.65 -14.28
N LYS A 6 35.90 34.17 -13.16
CA LYS A 6 35.25 33.36 -12.12
C LYS A 6 33.93 32.82 -12.66
N SER A 7 33.86 31.51 -12.88
CA SER A 7 32.62 30.80 -13.15
C SER A 7 31.67 30.91 -11.96
N SER A 8 30.46 31.40 -12.20
CA SER A 8 29.40 31.58 -11.20
C SER A 8 29.02 30.23 -10.56
N LEU A 9 28.92 30.20 -9.22
CA LEU A 9 28.48 29.03 -8.44
C LEU A 9 27.04 28.60 -8.79
N LEU A 10 26.23 29.48 -9.39
CA LEU A 10 24.87 29.15 -9.82
C LEU A 10 24.83 28.13 -10.96
N SER A 11 25.90 28.02 -11.77
CA SER A 11 25.98 27.06 -12.88
C SER A 11 26.17 25.60 -12.44
N ARG A 12 26.41 25.35 -11.14
CA ARG A 12 26.59 23.98 -10.59
C ARG A 12 25.36 23.41 -9.92
N LEU A 13 24.40 24.25 -9.53
CA LEU A 13 23.21 23.80 -8.80
C LEU A 13 22.03 23.44 -9.72
N PHE A 14 22.07 23.87 -10.97
CA PHE A 14 21.05 23.56 -11.96
C PHE A 14 21.75 23.19 -13.27
N PRO A 15 21.95 21.89 -13.57
CA PRO A 15 22.31 21.45 -14.90
C PRO A 15 21.21 21.94 -15.84
N GLN A 16 21.57 22.81 -16.78
CA GLN A 16 20.65 23.28 -17.80
C GLN A 16 20.41 22.09 -18.74
N GLU A 17 19.30 21.37 -18.53
CA GLU A 17 18.85 20.33 -19.45
C GLU A 17 18.62 20.97 -20.82
N GLU A 18 19.44 20.57 -21.79
CA GLU A 18 19.25 20.91 -23.18
C GLU A 18 17.94 20.27 -23.65
N HIS A 19 16.91 21.10 -23.81
CA HIS A 19 15.64 20.74 -24.44
C HIS A 19 15.88 20.32 -25.90
N LEU A 20 16.09 19.03 -26.13
CA LEU A 20 15.90 18.40 -27.44
C LEU A 20 14.39 18.21 -27.66
N THR A 21 13.78 19.13 -28.40
CA THR A 21 12.43 19.02 -28.95
C THR A 21 12.39 17.93 -30.02
N ASN A 22 12.11 16.69 -29.61
CA ASN A 22 11.65 15.65 -30.52
C ASN A 22 10.13 15.48 -30.36
N GLN A 23 9.39 16.15 -31.26
CA GLN A 23 7.98 15.87 -31.49
C GLN A 23 7.86 14.52 -32.19
N PHE A 24 7.37 13.50 -31.48
CA PHE A 24 6.69 12.38 -32.11
C PHE A 24 5.24 12.34 -31.59
N SER A 25 4.34 12.62 -32.55
CA SER A 25 2.91 12.45 -32.46
C SER A 25 2.55 10.99 -32.78
N SER A 26 1.79 10.37 -31.89
CA SER A 26 0.96 9.16 -32.06
C SER A 26 0.55 8.78 -30.63
N GLY A 27 -0.68 8.55 -30.23
CA GLY A 27 -1.90 8.10 -30.89
C GLY A 27 -2.71 7.48 -29.74
N GLU A 28 -4.00 7.75 -29.68
CA GLU A 28 -4.88 7.28 -28.60
C GLU A 28 -4.97 5.74 -28.54
N ASP A 29 -5.42 5.29 -27.35
CA ASP A 29 -6.09 4.03 -27.03
C ASP A 29 -5.32 2.87 -26.38
N LEU A 30 -6.09 2.19 -25.51
CA LEU A 30 -5.90 0.94 -24.77
C LEU A 30 -5.41 1.13 -23.32
N SER A 31 -6.31 1.28 -22.34
CA SER A 31 -7.20 0.24 -21.78
C SER A 31 -6.47 -0.95 -21.17
N SER A 32 -6.73 -1.15 -19.87
CA SER A 32 -6.63 -2.39 -19.10
C SER A 32 -5.22 -2.86 -18.68
N SER A 33 -4.97 -2.89 -17.36
CA SER A 33 -4.56 -4.10 -16.61
C SER A 33 -3.87 -3.76 -15.27
N THR A 34 -4.66 -3.47 -14.23
CA THR A 34 -4.24 -3.54 -12.82
C THR A 34 -4.94 -4.73 -12.17
N LEU A 35 -4.51 -5.96 -12.49
CA LEU A 35 -5.14 -7.19 -11.99
C LEU A 35 -4.16 -8.29 -11.50
N PHE A 36 -2.92 -7.94 -11.15
CA PHE A 36 -1.95 -8.94 -10.65
C PHE A 36 -1.25 -8.61 -9.33
N ALA A 37 -1.68 -7.59 -8.58
CA ALA A 37 -0.98 -7.18 -7.35
C ALA A 37 -1.45 -7.85 -6.04
N HIS A 38 -2.30 -8.88 -6.05
CA HIS A 38 -2.93 -9.38 -4.81
C HIS A 38 -2.92 -10.90 -4.57
N ILE A 39 -1.91 -11.63 -5.05
CA ILE A 39 -1.75 -13.08 -4.75
C ILE A 39 -0.53 -13.44 -3.90
N SER A 40 0.18 -12.47 -3.33
CA SER A 40 1.30 -12.73 -2.41
C SER A 40 1.02 -12.16 -1.02
N SER A 41 0.05 -12.76 -0.32
CA SER A 41 -0.04 -12.66 1.14
C SER A 41 0.44 -13.98 1.76
N PRO A 42 1.57 -13.99 2.48
CA PRO A 42 2.01 -15.15 3.23
C PRO A 42 1.25 -15.21 4.57
N GLY A 43 0.60 -16.34 4.83
CA GLY A 43 0.29 -16.78 6.20
C GLY A 43 -1.08 -16.38 6.77
N LEU A 44 -2.12 -17.17 6.49
CA LEU A 44 -3.33 -17.24 7.33
C LEU A 44 -3.95 -18.65 7.44
N PHE A 45 -3.19 -19.73 7.20
CA PHE A 45 -3.61 -21.08 7.59
C PHE A 45 -2.82 -21.58 8.80
N SER A 46 -2.84 -20.78 9.86
CA SER A 46 -2.66 -21.29 11.22
C SER A 46 -4.06 -21.55 11.78
N ALA A 47 -4.71 -22.59 11.25
CA ALA A 47 -5.92 -23.13 11.85
C ALA A 47 -5.49 -23.91 13.10
N SER A 48 -5.43 -23.18 14.20
CA SER A 48 -5.45 -23.69 15.55
C SER A 48 -6.47 -24.81 15.68
N LYS A 49 -5.94 -26.03 15.81
CA LYS A 49 -6.51 -27.24 16.43
C LYS A 49 -7.68 -26.90 17.36
N ALA A 50 -8.91 -26.99 16.85
CA ALA A 50 -10.10 -26.96 17.68
C ALA A 50 -10.15 -28.28 18.47
N PRO A 51 -10.25 -28.26 19.81
CA PRO A 51 -10.50 -29.45 20.57
C PRO A 51 -12.01 -29.71 20.49
N PHE A 52 -12.45 -30.46 19.48
CA PHE A 52 -13.71 -31.16 19.61
C PHE A 52 -13.50 -32.28 20.63
N SER A 53 -13.67 -31.92 21.90
CA SER A 53 -13.95 -32.85 22.97
C SER A 53 -15.25 -33.55 22.65
N SER A 54 -15.16 -34.65 21.92
CA SER A 54 -16.22 -35.66 21.90
C SER A 54 -16.29 -36.24 23.30
N SER A 55 -17.25 -35.73 24.09
CA SER A 55 -17.73 -36.40 25.29
C SER A 55 -18.09 -37.82 24.93
N SER A 56 -17.21 -38.75 25.29
CA SER A 56 -17.48 -40.18 25.36
C SER A 56 -18.50 -40.42 26.47
N SER A 57 -19.77 -40.10 26.22
CA SER A 57 -20.86 -40.73 26.96
C SER A 57 -20.89 -42.18 26.51
N ARG A 58 -20.59 -43.10 27.44
CA ARG A 58 -20.79 -44.53 27.27
C ARG A 58 -22.14 -44.77 26.59
N GLU A 59 -22.08 -45.12 25.32
CA GLU A 59 -23.21 -45.62 24.55
C GLU A 59 -23.43 -47.04 25.06
N GLU A 60 -24.31 -47.14 26.05
CA GLU A 60 -24.88 -48.40 26.50
C GLU A 60 -25.58 -48.97 25.26
N GLN A 61 -24.99 -50.03 24.71
CA GLN A 61 -25.26 -50.63 23.41
C GLN A 61 -26.63 -51.33 23.41
N LEU A 62 -27.69 -50.57 23.67
CA LEU A 62 -29.07 -51.00 23.46
C LEU A 62 -29.21 -51.33 21.98
N ARG A 63 -29.79 -52.48 21.66
CA ARG A 63 -30.04 -52.81 20.28
C ARG A 63 -30.89 -51.70 19.69
N PRO A 64 -30.66 -51.23 18.45
CA PRO A 64 -31.45 -50.16 17.85
C PRO A 64 -32.96 -50.40 17.96
N ASN A 65 -33.37 -51.66 17.89
CA ASN A 65 -34.75 -52.11 18.08
C ASN A 65 -35.32 -51.79 19.49
N ASP A 66 -34.49 -51.89 20.54
CA ASP A 66 -34.87 -51.58 21.92
C ASP A 66 -35.10 -50.08 22.14
N LEU A 67 -34.36 -49.22 21.43
CA LEU A 67 -34.52 -47.76 21.49
C LEU A 67 -35.89 -47.34 20.92
N PHE A 68 -36.25 -47.87 19.76
CA PHE A 68 -37.56 -47.62 19.14
C PHE A 68 -38.70 -48.23 19.98
N ARG A 69 -38.49 -49.40 20.58
CA ARG A 69 -39.44 -49.99 21.57
C ARG A 69 -39.60 -49.11 22.81
N ALA A 70 -38.53 -48.47 23.29
CA ALA A 70 -38.55 -47.63 24.48
C ALA A 70 -39.30 -46.30 24.26
N CYS A 71 -39.19 -45.71 23.06
CA CYS A 71 -39.93 -44.49 22.72
C CYS A 71 -41.45 -44.67 22.83
N PHE A 72 -41.99 -45.86 22.57
CA PHE A 72 -43.43 -46.17 22.70
C PHE A 72 -43.88 -46.56 24.11
N ALA A 73 -42.98 -47.11 24.95
CA ALA A 73 -43.32 -47.48 26.33
C ALA A 73 -43.75 -46.26 27.16
N ASN A 74 -43.24 -45.07 26.83
CA ASN A 74 -43.56 -43.82 27.50
C ASN A 74 -44.96 -43.28 27.15
N PHE A 75 -45.59 -43.72 26.05
CA PHE A 75 -46.94 -43.28 25.67
C PHE A 75 -48.06 -44.14 26.29
N SER A 76 -47.74 -45.33 26.80
CA SER A 76 -48.75 -46.23 27.38
C SER A 76 -49.05 -45.97 28.86
N HIS A 77 -48.29 -45.12 29.54
CA HIS A 77 -48.41 -44.97 31.00
C HIS A 77 -49.50 -44.02 31.49
N ASP A 78 -50.08 -43.19 30.61
CA ASP A 78 -51.10 -42.19 31.00
C ASP A 78 -52.56 -42.63 30.74
N ALA A 79 -52.77 -43.77 30.07
CA ALA A 79 -54.12 -44.20 29.64
C ALA A 79 -54.80 -45.24 30.57
N ALA A 80 -54.20 -45.62 31.70
CA ALA A 80 -54.65 -46.77 32.48
C ALA A 80 -55.12 -46.44 33.90
N LYS A 81 -56.16 -45.61 34.05
CA LYS A 81 -56.99 -45.56 35.26
C LYS A 81 -58.49 -45.59 34.95
N THR A 82 -58.99 -46.60 34.22
CA THR A 82 -60.43 -46.92 34.23
C THR A 82 -60.73 -48.41 33.93
N LYS A 83 -61.16 -49.11 35.00
CA LYS A 83 -62.01 -50.34 35.12
C LYS A 83 -61.62 -51.68 34.43
N PRO A 84 -61.93 -52.83 35.09
CA PRO A 84 -61.70 -54.17 34.56
C PRO A 84 -62.92 -54.66 33.78
N HIS A 85 -62.73 -55.00 32.50
CA HIS A 85 -63.69 -55.81 31.74
C HIS A 85 -62.93 -56.64 30.70
N GLU A 86 -63.23 -57.94 30.66
CA GLU A 86 -62.51 -59.06 30.01
C GLU A 86 -62.41 -59.04 28.46
N GLU A 87 -62.57 -57.90 27.81
CA GLU A 87 -62.44 -57.76 26.34
C GLU A 87 -61.04 -57.26 25.92
N ARG A 88 -60.03 -57.55 26.76
CA ARG A 88 -58.69 -56.95 26.69
C ARG A 88 -57.65 -57.80 25.96
N ALA A 89 -57.92 -59.09 25.74
CA ALA A 89 -56.93 -60.03 25.21
C ALA A 89 -56.67 -59.86 23.70
N VAL A 90 -57.71 -59.60 22.90
CA VAL A 90 -57.58 -59.48 21.42
C VAL A 90 -57.04 -58.11 21.00
N LYS A 91 -57.32 -57.06 21.79
CA LYS A 91 -56.86 -55.68 21.52
C LYS A 91 -55.39 -55.46 21.87
N GLY A 92 -54.82 -56.27 22.78
CA GLY A 92 -53.41 -56.22 23.15
C GLY A 92 -52.47 -56.76 22.06
N ASP A 93 -52.92 -57.78 21.32
CA ASP A 93 -52.13 -58.41 20.25
C ASP A 93 -51.98 -57.49 19.03
N ALA A 94 -53.06 -56.83 18.61
CA ALA A 94 -53.02 -55.86 17.51
C ALA A 94 -52.13 -54.63 17.81
N LEU A 95 -52.11 -54.17 19.07
CA LEU A 95 -51.25 -53.08 19.52
C LEU A 95 -49.77 -53.48 19.56
N GLU A 96 -49.46 -54.71 19.99
CA GLU A 96 -48.09 -55.22 20.01
C GLU A 96 -47.58 -55.49 18.58
N GLN A 97 -48.42 -55.99 17.68
CA GLN A 97 -48.10 -56.11 16.24
C GLN A 97 -47.85 -54.74 15.59
N LEU A 98 -48.66 -53.73 15.92
CA LEU A 98 -48.44 -52.37 15.43
C LEU A 98 -47.11 -51.81 15.96
N ARG A 99 -46.81 -52.02 17.24
CA ARG A 99 -45.55 -51.60 17.87
C ARG A 99 -44.34 -52.26 17.21
N GLU A 100 -44.41 -53.55 16.93
CA GLU A 100 -43.36 -54.29 16.25
C GLU A 100 -43.18 -53.81 14.81
N ALA A 101 -44.27 -53.61 14.06
CA ALA A 101 -44.22 -53.07 12.70
C ALA A 101 -43.59 -51.66 12.66
N PHE A 102 -43.94 -50.78 13.59
CA PHE A 102 -43.32 -49.45 13.71
C PHE A 102 -41.84 -49.53 14.11
N ALA A 103 -41.47 -50.43 15.03
CA ALA A 103 -40.08 -50.60 15.42
C ALA A 103 -39.24 -51.13 14.25
N GLN A 104 -39.78 -52.08 13.48
CA GLN A 104 -39.14 -52.62 12.29
C GLN A 104 -38.99 -51.55 11.20
N GLU A 105 -40.07 -50.84 10.85
CA GLU A 105 -40.03 -49.75 9.87
C GLU A 105 -39.06 -48.64 10.32
N GLY A 106 -39.01 -48.34 11.62
CA GLY A 106 -38.07 -47.38 12.20
C GLY A 106 -36.61 -47.79 12.04
N VAL A 107 -36.31 -49.09 12.25
CA VAL A 107 -34.96 -49.65 12.02
C VAL A 107 -34.61 -49.67 10.54
N GLU A 108 -35.53 -50.05 9.66
CA GLU A 108 -35.32 -50.05 8.21
C GLU A 108 -35.09 -48.63 7.68
N LEU A 109 -35.86 -47.65 8.14
CA LEU A 109 -35.67 -46.24 7.80
C LEU A 109 -34.32 -45.73 8.32
N TYR A 110 -34.00 -45.99 9.58
CA TYR A 110 -32.73 -45.56 10.18
C TYR A 110 -31.52 -46.15 9.44
N THR A 111 -31.55 -47.45 9.16
CA THR A 111 -30.45 -48.12 8.44
C THR A 111 -30.33 -47.61 7.01
N SER A 112 -31.45 -47.34 6.32
CA SER A 112 -31.45 -46.72 4.99
C SER A 112 -30.81 -45.32 5.00
N VAL A 113 -31.22 -44.46 5.95
CA VAL A 113 -30.65 -43.11 6.11
C VAL A 113 -29.16 -43.17 6.46
N ALA A 114 -28.78 -44.06 7.38
CA ALA A 114 -27.38 -44.24 7.77
C ALA A 114 -26.52 -44.72 6.60
N SER A 115 -27.02 -45.67 5.80
CA SER A 115 -26.34 -46.14 4.58
C SER A 115 -26.17 -45.00 3.57
N LYS A 116 -27.23 -44.24 3.29
CA LYS A 116 -27.18 -43.10 2.36
C LYS A 116 -26.25 -42.00 2.83
N LEU A 117 -26.20 -41.74 4.14
CA LEU A 117 -25.27 -40.77 4.71
C LEU A 117 -23.82 -41.24 4.57
N ALA A 118 -23.55 -42.53 4.80
CA ALA A 118 -22.21 -43.11 4.64
C ALA A 118 -21.75 -43.05 3.17
N GLU A 119 -22.64 -43.38 2.23
CA GLU A 119 -22.39 -43.25 0.79
C GLU A 119 -22.07 -41.79 0.41
N ALA A 120 -22.87 -40.83 0.87
CA ALA A 120 -22.65 -39.41 0.60
C ALA A 120 -21.31 -38.91 1.20
N GLN A 121 -20.97 -39.34 2.42
CA GLN A 121 -19.68 -38.99 3.04
C GLN A 121 -18.51 -39.54 2.23
N GLN A 122 -18.61 -40.78 1.73
CA GLN A 122 -17.58 -41.38 0.90
C GLN A 122 -17.44 -40.66 -0.44
N GLU A 123 -18.55 -40.27 -1.07
CA GLU A 123 -18.54 -39.49 -2.31
C GLU A 123 -17.89 -38.11 -2.12
N ILE A 124 -18.25 -37.39 -1.05
CA ILE A 124 -17.65 -36.09 -0.72
C ILE A 124 -16.15 -36.26 -0.47
N ALA A 125 -15.74 -37.28 0.29
CA ALA A 125 -14.32 -37.54 0.55
C ALA A 125 -13.55 -37.84 -0.75
N SER A 126 -14.16 -38.59 -1.67
CA SER A 126 -13.59 -38.84 -3.00
C SER A 126 -13.41 -37.54 -3.79
N GLN A 127 -14.44 -36.70 -3.86
CA GLN A 127 -14.38 -35.42 -4.58
C GLN A 127 -13.33 -34.46 -3.98
N ILE A 128 -13.20 -34.42 -2.66
CA ILE A 128 -12.16 -33.63 -1.99
C ILE A 128 -10.76 -34.15 -2.38
N SER A 129 -10.58 -35.47 -2.39
CA SER A 129 -9.32 -36.07 -2.82
C SER A 129 -9.01 -35.73 -4.27
N ASP A 130 -9.96 -35.92 -5.19
CA ASP A 130 -9.80 -35.60 -6.61
C ASP A 130 -9.45 -34.12 -6.82
N PHE A 131 -10.14 -33.22 -6.12
CA PHE A 131 -9.86 -31.79 -6.13
C PHE A 131 -8.45 -31.46 -5.62
N ALA A 132 -8.02 -32.08 -4.52
CA ALA A 132 -6.69 -31.87 -3.97
C ALA A 132 -5.60 -32.35 -4.95
N THR A 133 -5.81 -33.51 -5.58
CA THR A 133 -4.88 -34.07 -6.57
C THR A 133 -4.79 -33.17 -7.80
N MET A 134 -5.93 -32.72 -8.32
CA MET A 134 -6.01 -31.78 -9.46
C MET A 134 -5.34 -30.44 -9.13
N SER A 135 -5.61 -29.88 -7.95
CA SER A 135 -5.01 -28.61 -7.52
C SER A 135 -3.50 -28.73 -7.38
N SER A 136 -3.01 -29.84 -6.83
CA SER A 136 -1.58 -30.11 -6.72
C SER A 136 -0.92 -30.27 -8.09
N SER A 137 -1.57 -30.94 -9.04
CA SER A 137 -1.07 -31.07 -10.42
C SER A 137 -0.99 -29.70 -11.09
N MET A 138 -2.05 -28.90 -10.98
CA MET A 138 -2.08 -27.56 -11.57
C MET A 138 -1.02 -26.63 -10.98
N ALA A 139 -0.76 -26.72 -9.67
CA ALA A 139 0.33 -25.96 -9.04
C ALA A 139 1.70 -26.36 -9.60
N ALA A 140 1.95 -27.67 -9.75
CA ALA A 140 3.19 -28.17 -10.35
C ALA A 140 3.36 -27.71 -11.81
N ASP A 141 2.30 -27.76 -12.62
CA ASP A 141 2.33 -27.28 -14.01
C ASP A 141 2.64 -25.78 -14.08
N MET A 142 2.11 -24.98 -13.15
CA MET A 142 2.37 -23.55 -13.07
C MET A 142 3.81 -23.25 -12.65
N ASP A 143 4.35 -24.00 -11.68
CA ASP A 143 5.76 -23.88 -11.27
C ASP A 143 6.70 -24.24 -12.42
N GLU A 144 6.39 -25.31 -13.17
CA GLU A 144 7.15 -25.71 -14.36
C GLU A 144 7.07 -24.62 -15.44
N LEU A 145 5.88 -24.08 -15.72
CA LEU A 145 5.71 -22.98 -16.68
C LEU A 145 6.52 -21.75 -16.26
N TYR A 146 6.48 -21.39 -14.99
CA TYR A 146 7.25 -20.26 -14.47
C TYR A 146 8.76 -20.50 -14.63
N ALA A 147 9.26 -21.69 -14.32
CA ALA A 147 10.66 -22.05 -14.53
C ALA A 147 11.05 -21.98 -16.01
N ASN A 148 10.20 -22.51 -16.90
CA ASN A 148 10.41 -22.54 -18.35
C ASN A 148 10.37 -21.14 -18.99
N LEU A 149 9.65 -20.19 -18.41
CA LEU A 149 9.61 -18.81 -18.89
C LEU A 149 10.70 -17.94 -18.24
N SER A 150 10.82 -17.99 -16.92
CA SER A 150 11.69 -17.10 -16.15
C SER A 150 13.16 -17.35 -16.46
N TYR A 151 13.61 -18.60 -16.56
CA TYR A 151 15.03 -18.90 -16.75
C TYR A 151 15.57 -18.50 -18.13
N PRO A 152 14.91 -18.81 -19.27
CA PRO A 152 15.37 -18.31 -20.57
C PRO A 152 15.34 -16.78 -20.66
N LEU A 153 14.34 -16.13 -20.07
CA LEU A 153 14.27 -14.67 -20.03
C LEU A 153 15.37 -14.08 -19.15
N SER A 154 15.60 -14.61 -17.95
CA SER A 154 16.63 -14.10 -17.03
C SER A 154 18.03 -14.23 -17.62
N THR A 155 18.28 -15.32 -18.35
CA THR A 155 19.55 -15.59 -19.05
C THR A 155 19.66 -14.95 -20.43
N THR A 156 18.59 -14.28 -20.91
CA THR A 156 18.63 -13.57 -22.20
C THR A 156 19.66 -12.46 -22.13
N LEU A 157 20.60 -12.50 -23.07
CA LEU A 157 21.72 -11.58 -23.15
C LEU A 157 21.29 -10.29 -23.86
N CYS A 158 21.24 -9.19 -23.11
CA CYS A 158 20.93 -7.88 -23.63
C CYS A 158 22.16 -7.24 -24.27
N HIS A 159 21.96 -6.57 -25.40
CA HIS A 159 22.98 -5.74 -26.04
C HIS A 159 22.36 -4.42 -26.46
N SER A 160 22.92 -3.32 -25.94
CA SER A 160 22.59 -1.96 -26.33
C SER A 160 23.88 -1.19 -26.53
N LYS A 161 23.86 -0.15 -27.38
CA LYS A 161 25.03 0.71 -27.61
C LYS A 161 25.47 1.46 -26.34
N ASN A 162 24.53 1.69 -25.42
CA ASN A 162 24.73 2.54 -24.24
C ASN A 162 24.93 1.74 -22.94
N PHE A 163 24.81 0.41 -22.98
CA PHE A 163 24.87 -0.42 -21.78
C PHE A 163 25.82 -1.61 -21.96
N PRO A 164 26.52 -2.04 -20.89
CA PRO A 164 27.33 -3.25 -20.91
C PRO A 164 26.47 -4.44 -21.33
N ARG A 165 27.07 -5.34 -22.13
CA ARG A 165 26.42 -6.59 -22.52
C ARG A 165 26.30 -7.48 -21.29
N ALA A 166 25.10 -7.66 -20.78
CA ALA A 166 24.80 -8.50 -19.62
C ALA A 166 23.45 -9.20 -19.79
N THR A 167 23.15 -10.16 -18.94
CA THR A 167 21.83 -10.82 -18.94
C THR A 167 20.79 -9.91 -18.31
N ILE A 168 19.50 -10.14 -18.61
CA ILE A 168 18.39 -9.44 -17.96
C ILE A 168 18.49 -9.56 -16.43
N GLU A 169 18.84 -10.74 -15.92
CA GLU A 169 19.05 -10.97 -14.49
C GLU A 169 20.09 -10.03 -13.88
N VAL A 170 21.25 -9.87 -14.53
CA VAL A 170 22.32 -9.00 -14.05
C VAL A 170 21.90 -7.53 -14.10
N HIS A 171 21.23 -7.11 -15.17
CA HIS A 171 20.71 -5.74 -15.25
C HIS A 171 19.71 -5.44 -14.13
N LEU A 172 18.78 -6.35 -13.85
CA LEU A 172 17.81 -6.20 -12.77
C LEU A 172 18.48 -6.24 -11.38
N ALA A 173 19.48 -7.10 -11.18
CA ALA A 173 20.23 -7.17 -9.95
C ALA A 173 20.97 -5.85 -9.66
N ASN A 174 21.60 -5.26 -10.69
CA ASN A 174 22.28 -3.97 -10.57
C ASN A 174 21.29 -2.85 -10.24
N VAL A 175 20.17 -2.74 -10.97
CA VAL A 175 19.13 -1.72 -10.68
C VAL A 175 18.59 -1.87 -9.26
N LYS A 176 18.42 -3.10 -8.77
CA LYS A 176 17.98 -3.36 -7.40
C LYS A 176 19.01 -2.88 -6.37
N GLU A 177 20.29 -3.04 -6.65
CA GLU A 177 21.36 -2.57 -5.76
C GLU A 177 21.52 -1.05 -5.80
N ASP A 178 21.40 -0.45 -6.98
CA ASP A 178 21.37 1.01 -7.16
C ASP A 178 20.21 1.62 -6.37
N LEU A 179 19.02 0.99 -6.42
CA LEU A 179 17.84 1.42 -5.68
C LEU A 179 18.07 1.34 -4.16
N ARG A 180 18.64 0.24 -3.66
CA ARG A 180 18.99 0.13 -2.22
C ARG A 180 20.01 1.18 -1.79
N THR A 181 20.99 1.46 -2.64
CA THR A 181 22.00 2.49 -2.37
C THR A 181 21.35 3.86 -2.26
N ALA A 182 20.49 4.22 -3.23
CA ALA A 182 19.74 5.46 -3.20
C ALA A 182 18.81 5.58 -1.98
N GLU A 183 18.14 4.49 -1.58
CA GLU A 183 17.33 4.46 -0.36
C GLU A 183 18.17 4.71 0.90
N SER A 184 19.37 4.11 0.98
CA SER A 184 20.29 4.34 2.09
C SER A 184 20.81 5.78 2.14
N GLU A 185 21.10 6.38 0.98
CA GLU A 185 21.53 7.78 0.90
C GLU A 185 20.41 8.74 1.32
N LEU A 186 19.17 8.49 0.89
CA LEU A 186 18.00 9.28 1.30
C LEU A 186 17.79 9.24 2.81
N GLN A 187 17.93 8.06 3.43
CA GLN A 187 17.85 7.94 4.90
C GLN A 187 18.98 8.69 5.61
N GLY A 188 20.18 8.72 5.02
CA GLY A 188 21.30 9.52 5.51
C GLY A 188 20.98 11.01 5.49
N LEU A 189 20.53 11.52 4.34
CA LEU A 189 20.14 12.92 4.16
C LEU A 189 18.98 13.32 5.07
N GLU A 190 17.99 12.44 5.27
CA GLU A 190 16.88 12.69 6.20
C GLU A 190 17.39 12.89 7.64
N ARG A 191 18.35 12.07 8.08
CA ARG A 191 18.96 12.22 9.41
C ARG A 191 19.74 13.52 9.53
N GLU A 192 20.60 13.84 8.57
CA GLU A 192 21.36 15.10 8.55
C GLU A 192 20.43 16.32 8.57
N TRP A 193 19.33 16.27 7.82
CA TRP A 193 18.32 17.31 7.83
C TRP A 193 17.67 17.46 9.22
N GLN A 194 17.28 16.36 9.86
CA GLN A 194 16.72 16.39 11.22
C GLN A 194 17.71 16.97 12.25
N GLU A 195 18.99 16.60 12.17
CA GLU A 195 20.06 17.14 13.03
C GLU A 195 20.23 18.65 12.81
N ASN A 196 20.22 19.10 11.55
CA ASN A 196 20.30 20.52 11.22
C ASN A 196 19.11 21.30 11.77
N VAL A 197 17.89 20.79 11.62
CA VAL A 197 16.67 21.42 12.17
C VAL A 197 16.77 21.56 13.70
N GLN A 198 17.25 20.53 14.39
CA GLN A 198 17.45 20.58 15.84
C GLN A 198 18.53 21.60 16.23
N SER A 199 19.63 21.66 15.48
CA SER A 199 20.72 22.62 15.72
C SER A 199 20.25 24.07 15.52
N GLU A 200 19.45 24.32 14.49
CA GLU A 200 18.86 25.62 14.21
C GLU A 200 17.90 26.04 15.32
N GLN A 201 17.04 25.13 15.78
CA GLN A 201 16.12 25.40 16.88
C GLN A 201 16.87 25.74 18.17
N LYS A 202 17.97 25.03 18.46
CA LYS A 202 18.84 25.33 19.60
C LYS A 202 19.49 26.71 19.48
N LEU A 203 20.05 27.04 18.32
CA LEU A 203 20.65 28.36 18.07
C LEU A 203 19.64 29.50 18.21
N ARG A 204 18.41 29.31 17.71
CA ARG A 204 17.33 30.28 17.89
C ARG A 204 16.99 30.48 19.37
N GLN A 205 16.92 29.41 20.15
CA GLN A 205 16.67 29.49 21.59
C GLN A 205 17.80 30.25 22.31
N GLU A 206 19.06 29.93 22.02
CA GLU A 206 20.22 30.63 22.59
C GLU A 206 20.22 32.13 22.26
N LEU A 207 19.79 32.50 21.04
CA LEU A 207 19.66 33.89 20.62
C LEU A 207 18.57 34.63 21.41
N PHE A 208 17.40 34.00 21.60
CA PHE A 208 16.34 34.55 22.44
C PHE A 208 16.79 34.73 23.90
N ASP A 209 17.52 33.76 24.46
CA ASP A 209 18.02 33.83 25.84
C ASP A 209 19.04 34.97 26.02
N MET A 210 19.91 35.19 25.03
CA MET A 210 20.85 36.31 25.01
C MET A 210 20.14 37.67 24.91
N GLU A 211 19.12 37.79 24.05
CA GLU A 211 18.34 39.02 23.89
C GLU A 211 17.57 39.37 25.16
N GLY A 212 16.94 38.37 25.81
CA GLY A 212 16.26 38.56 27.09
C GLY A 212 17.21 39.03 28.20
N THR A 213 18.44 38.52 28.23
CA THR A 213 19.47 38.93 29.20
C THR A 213 19.97 40.36 28.93
N LEU A 214 20.12 40.75 27.66
CA LEU A 214 20.53 42.11 27.28
C LEU A 214 19.43 43.15 27.52
N ALA A 215 18.16 42.79 27.29
CA ALA A 215 17.01 43.65 27.55
C ALA A 215 16.88 43.99 29.05
N GLN A 216 17.09 43.01 29.94
CA GLN A 216 17.09 43.24 31.39
C GLN A 216 18.26 44.11 31.88
N SER A 217 19.42 44.07 31.19
CA SER A 217 20.58 44.89 31.55
C SER A 217 20.53 46.32 30.97
N ARG A 218 19.73 46.58 29.92
CA ARG A 218 19.65 47.89 29.23
C ARG A 218 18.48 48.77 29.65
N GLU A 219 17.54 48.27 30.47
CA GLU A 219 16.35 49.02 30.91
C GLU A 219 16.66 50.21 31.85
N HIS A 220 17.93 50.56 32.07
CA HIS A 220 18.30 51.64 32.99
C HIS A 220 19.08 52.84 32.44
N SER A 221 19.47 52.96 31.15
CA SER A 221 20.19 54.20 30.77
C SER A 221 20.33 54.67 29.31
N TYR A 222 19.98 53.93 28.24
CA TYR A 222 20.40 54.36 26.89
C TYR A 222 19.42 54.03 25.74
N LYS A 223 18.13 54.36 25.88
CA LYS A 223 17.16 54.18 24.77
C LYS A 223 17.20 55.30 23.72
N ASP A 224 17.63 56.50 24.10
CA ASP A 224 17.44 57.71 23.29
C ASP A 224 18.52 57.90 22.20
N GLU A 225 19.77 57.51 22.46
CA GLU A 225 20.87 57.68 21.48
C GLU A 225 20.85 56.65 20.34
N ASP A 226 20.33 55.44 20.58
CA ASP A 226 20.34 54.36 19.59
C ASP A 226 19.25 54.58 18.53
N ASP A 227 18.09 55.10 18.94
CA ASP A 227 16.99 55.45 18.03
C ASP A 227 17.34 56.63 17.10
N LEU A 228 18.16 57.58 17.58
CA LEU A 228 18.69 58.67 16.75
C LEU A 228 19.69 58.18 15.69
N LYS A 229 20.54 57.20 16.01
CA LYS A 229 21.48 56.61 15.03
C LYS A 229 20.76 55.78 13.99
N LYS A 230 19.77 55.00 14.41
CA LYS A 230 18.97 54.15 13.52
C LYS A 230 18.12 54.98 12.55
N SER A 231 17.55 56.10 13.01
CA SER A 231 16.81 57.01 12.13
C SER A 231 17.73 57.72 11.12
N GLY A 232 18.92 58.15 11.53
CA GLY A 232 19.91 58.74 10.62
C GLY A 232 20.35 57.77 9.52
N PHE A 233 20.64 56.51 9.87
CA PHE A 233 21.01 55.49 8.88
C PHE A 233 19.87 55.16 7.89
N ARG A 234 18.62 55.13 8.38
CA ARG A 234 17.45 54.91 7.53
C ARG A 234 17.27 56.04 6.51
N GLN A 235 17.53 57.29 6.93
CA GLN A 235 17.48 58.45 6.06
C GLN A 235 18.57 58.41 4.98
N GLU A 236 19.78 57.97 5.32
CA GLU A 236 20.88 57.81 4.36
C GLU A 236 20.55 56.74 3.30
N ILE A 237 19.96 55.61 3.69
CA ILE A 237 19.50 54.59 2.74
C ILE A 237 18.42 55.17 1.80
N GLU A 238 17.43 55.86 2.36
CA GLU A 238 16.36 56.48 1.56
C GLU A 238 16.93 57.49 0.55
N GLN A 239 17.95 58.27 0.95
CA GLN A 239 18.64 59.20 0.07
C GLN A 239 19.37 58.48 -1.08
N ILE A 240 20.15 57.43 -0.79
CA ILE A 240 20.88 56.66 -1.81
C ILE A 240 19.91 56.04 -2.82
N VAL A 241 18.77 55.52 -2.34
CA VAL A 241 17.73 54.95 -3.21
C VAL A 241 17.13 56.02 -4.12
N ALA A 242 16.86 57.23 -3.60
CA ALA A 242 16.33 58.32 -4.40
C ALA A 242 17.33 58.82 -5.46
N GLU A 243 18.61 58.96 -5.09
CA GLU A 243 19.68 59.34 -6.03
C GLU A 243 19.87 58.30 -7.13
N ALA A 244 19.84 57.01 -6.79
CA ALA A 244 19.95 55.92 -7.77
C ALA A 244 18.75 55.89 -8.72
N ALA A 245 17.54 56.13 -8.22
CA ALA A 245 16.33 56.19 -9.05
C ALA A 245 16.40 57.37 -10.05
N GLN A 246 16.82 58.55 -9.58
CA GLN A 246 16.98 59.71 -10.46
C GLN A 246 18.03 59.47 -11.56
N ALA A 247 19.16 58.84 -11.23
CA ALA A 247 20.19 58.52 -12.20
C ALA A 247 19.68 57.56 -13.31
N LEU A 248 18.78 56.63 -12.97
CA LEU A 248 18.15 55.73 -13.95
C LEU A 248 17.21 56.51 -14.88
N ASP A 249 16.42 57.43 -14.35
CA ASP A 249 15.51 58.27 -15.15
C ASP A 249 16.28 59.14 -16.17
N GLU A 250 17.42 59.70 -15.77
CA GLU A 250 18.29 60.49 -16.66
C GLU A 250 18.88 59.64 -17.80
N ILE A 251 19.27 58.39 -17.52
CA ILE A 251 19.76 57.44 -18.52
C ILE A 251 18.65 57.10 -19.52
N ASP A 252 17.46 56.77 -19.03
CA ASP A 252 16.31 56.40 -19.87
C ASP A 252 15.90 57.54 -20.81
N GLU A 253 15.92 58.79 -20.34
CA GLU A 253 15.61 59.93 -21.18
C GLU A 253 16.67 60.14 -22.28
N GLY A 254 17.95 60.00 -21.94
CA GLY A 254 19.04 60.02 -22.93
C GLY A 254 18.90 58.93 -24.01
N TYR A 255 18.46 57.73 -23.63
CA TYR A 255 18.20 56.66 -24.59
C TYR A 255 17.03 57.00 -25.53
N LYS A 256 15.93 57.55 -25.01
CA LYS A 256 14.78 57.98 -25.84
C LYS A 256 15.19 59.04 -26.85
N GLU A 257 15.91 60.07 -26.40
CA GLU A 257 16.43 61.13 -27.27
C GLU A 257 17.34 60.55 -28.37
N GLY A 258 18.24 59.62 -28.01
CA GLY A 258 19.11 58.92 -28.95
C GLY A 258 18.36 58.12 -30.01
N ILE A 259 17.33 57.37 -29.61
CA ILE A 259 16.46 56.62 -30.53
C ILE A 259 15.72 57.57 -31.49
N GLN A 260 15.18 58.68 -30.98
CA GLN A 260 14.49 59.67 -31.80
C GLN A 260 15.42 60.32 -32.83
N ALA A 261 16.63 60.72 -32.41
CA ALA A 261 17.64 61.29 -33.29
C ALA A 261 18.06 60.31 -34.39
N LEU A 262 18.31 59.04 -34.04
CA LEU A 262 18.66 58.00 -35.00
C LEU A 262 17.52 57.76 -36.01
N THR A 263 16.28 57.70 -35.52
CA THR A 263 15.09 57.50 -36.36
C THR A 263 14.92 58.66 -37.35
N MET A 264 15.09 59.90 -36.91
CA MET A 264 15.08 61.08 -37.79
C MET A 264 16.20 61.01 -38.84
N LYS A 265 17.41 60.61 -38.45
CA LYS A 265 18.54 60.45 -39.38
C LYS A 265 18.26 59.39 -40.45
N MET A 266 17.64 58.27 -40.07
CA MET A 266 17.25 57.21 -41.00
C MET A 266 16.16 57.67 -41.97
N MET A 267 15.14 58.39 -41.48
CA MET A 267 14.10 58.98 -42.34
C MET A 267 14.67 60.02 -43.32
N GLN A 268 15.66 60.80 -42.92
CA GLN A 268 16.34 61.75 -43.81
C GLN A 268 17.14 61.04 -44.89
N ALA A 269 17.88 59.98 -44.54
CA ALA A 269 18.63 59.18 -45.51
C ALA A 269 17.71 58.55 -46.56
N MET A 270 16.55 58.01 -46.16
CA MET A 270 15.57 57.43 -47.09
C MET A 270 14.88 58.44 -48.03
N ARG A 271 14.95 59.75 -47.75
CA ARG A 271 14.41 60.79 -48.64
C ARG A 271 15.45 61.36 -49.61
N ALA A 272 16.73 61.04 -49.41
CA ALA A 272 17.83 61.53 -50.22
C ALA A 272 18.21 60.57 -51.37
N ASP A 273 17.72 59.33 -51.33
CA ASP A 273 17.69 58.36 -52.44
C ASP A 273 16.39 58.49 -53.26
#